data_AF-A0A354WM85-F1
#
_entry.id   AF-A0A354WM85-F1
#
_cell.length_a   1.000
_cell.length_b   1.000
_cell.length_c   1.000
_cell.angle_alpha   90.00
_cell.angle_beta   90.00
_cell.angle_gamma   90.00
#
_symmetry.space_group_name_H-M   'P 1'
#
loop_
_entity.id
_entity.type
_entity.pdbx_description
1 polymer ?
#
loop_
_entity_poly.entity_id
_entity_poly.type
_entity_poly.pdbx_seq_one_letter_code
_entity_poly.pdbx_strand_id
1 'polypeptide(L)'
;MDLNSIKTEQRNSRTAQIDTMSTLSMVKLINEEDKKVAEAVGAEAEHIAQAVDVIAAQLKQGGRLVYSGCGTSGRLGILDAVECPPTYST
;
A
#
# COMPACT_ATOMS: atom_id res chain seq x y z
N MET A 1 -7.83 -20.91 10.47
CA MET A 1 -8.18 -19.89 9.45
C MET A 1 -7.94 -20.54 8.10
N ASP A 2 -8.92 -20.52 7.20
CA ASP A 2 -8.77 -21.08 5.86
C ASP A 2 -8.15 -20.03 4.93
N LEU A 3 -6.93 -20.28 4.47
CA LEU A 3 -6.18 -19.36 3.61
C LEU A 3 -6.91 -19.10 2.28
N ASN A 4 -7.69 -20.06 1.78
CA ASN A 4 -8.40 -19.90 0.52
C ASN A 4 -9.49 -18.82 0.57
N SER A 5 -9.96 -18.48 1.78
CA SER A 5 -10.93 -17.40 1.99
C SER A 5 -10.31 -16.00 2.01
N ILE A 6 -8.97 -15.90 2.10
CA ILE A 6 -8.25 -14.63 2.19
C ILE A 6 -7.88 -14.16 0.78
N LYS A 7 -8.36 -12.97 0.39
CA LYS A 7 -8.15 -12.43 -0.97
C LYS A 7 -6.67 -12.36 -1.39
N THR A 8 -5.76 -12.05 -0.46
CA THR A 8 -4.31 -11.93 -0.75
C THR A 8 -3.66 -13.26 -1.15
N GLU A 9 -4.25 -14.37 -0.73
CA GLU A 9 -3.74 -15.72 -1.02
C GLU A 9 -4.41 -16.34 -2.26
N GLN A 10 -5.38 -15.66 -2.86
CA GLN A 10 -6.07 -16.15 -4.05
C GLN A 10 -5.27 -15.91 -5.33
N ARG A 11 -5.42 -16.81 -6.29
CA ARG A 11 -4.80 -16.68 -7.62
C ARG A 11 -5.58 -15.68 -8.46
N ASN A 12 -4.87 -14.76 -9.11
CA ASN A 12 -5.45 -13.95 -10.18
C ASN A 12 -5.57 -14.79 -11.46
N SER A 13 -6.80 -14.98 -11.97
CA SER A 13 -7.05 -15.77 -13.18
C SER A 13 -6.42 -15.17 -14.43
N ARG A 14 -6.23 -13.84 -14.48
CA ARG A 14 -5.60 -13.15 -15.62
C ARG A 14 -4.13 -13.52 -15.79
N THR A 15 -3.46 -13.92 -14.71
CA THR A 15 -2.03 -14.26 -14.69
C THR A 15 -1.79 -15.78 -14.66
N ALA A 16 -2.81 -16.60 -14.99
CA ALA A 16 -2.72 -18.06 -14.90
C ALA A 16 -1.59 -18.69 -15.73
N GLN A 17 -1.12 -18.01 -16.79
CA GLN A 17 -0.06 -18.46 -17.70
C GLN A 17 1.15 -17.51 -17.73
N ILE A 18 1.30 -16.65 -16.70
CA ILE A 18 2.29 -15.56 -16.69
C ILE A 18 3.74 -16.03 -16.92
N ASP A 19 4.06 -17.25 -16.54
CA ASP A 19 5.37 -17.92 -16.67
C ASP A 19 5.73 -18.31 -18.11
N THR A 20 4.75 -18.36 -19.02
CA THR A 20 4.94 -18.74 -20.43
C THR A 20 4.75 -17.57 -21.41
N MET A 21 4.38 -16.39 -20.91
CA MET A 21 4.17 -15.19 -21.72
C MET A 21 5.49 -14.59 -22.22
N SER A 22 5.42 -13.82 -23.32
CA SER A 22 6.53 -12.94 -23.67
C SER A 22 6.73 -11.86 -22.60
N THR A 23 7.98 -11.45 -22.37
CA THR A 23 8.32 -10.44 -21.35
C THR A 23 7.53 -9.15 -21.50
N LEU A 24 7.32 -8.66 -22.73
CA LEU A 24 6.53 -7.46 -22.98
C LEU A 24 5.07 -7.63 -22.51
N SER A 25 4.48 -8.79 -22.77
CA SER A 25 3.09 -9.06 -22.38
C SER A 25 2.96 -9.21 -20.87
N MET A 26 3.95 -9.85 -20.21
CA MET A 26 4.02 -9.96 -18.76
C MET A 26 4.09 -8.58 -18.09
N VAL A 27 4.99 -7.70 -18.56
CA VAL A 27 5.12 -6.34 -17.99
C VAL A 27 3.85 -5.52 -18.20
N LYS A 28 3.23 -5.60 -19.39
CA LYS A 28 1.94 -4.93 -19.65
C LYS A 28 0.85 -5.44 -18.71
N LEU A 29 0.77 -6.75 -18.48
CA LEU A 29 -0.21 -7.34 -17.59
C LEU A 29 0.00 -6.90 -16.13
N ILE A 30 1.24 -6.85 -15.65
CA ILE A 30 1.56 -6.31 -14.31
C ILE A 30 1.10 -4.84 -14.22
N ASN A 31 1.45 -4.01 -15.21
CA ASN A 31 1.04 -2.61 -15.22
C ASN A 31 -0.48 -2.41 -15.25
N GLU A 32 -1.22 -3.31 -15.90
CA GLU A 32 -2.69 -3.30 -15.88
C GLU A 32 -3.27 -3.64 -14.50
N GLU A 33 -2.61 -4.47 -13.70
CA GLU A 33 -2.98 -4.70 -12.31
C GLU A 33 -2.62 -3.49 -11.44
N ASP A 34 -1.46 -2.86 -11.65
CA ASP A 34 -1.02 -1.67 -10.91
C ASP A 34 -2.02 -0.50 -11.03
N LYS A 35 -2.62 -0.33 -12.21
CA LYS A 35 -3.64 0.73 -12.43
C LYS A 35 -4.83 0.65 -11.47
N LYS A 36 -5.18 -0.56 -11.02
CA LYS A 36 -6.30 -0.78 -10.09
C LYS A 36 -6.01 -0.25 -8.69
N VAL A 37 -4.74 -0.07 -8.34
CA VAL A 37 -4.33 0.41 -7.01
C VAL A 37 -4.87 1.81 -6.75
N ALA A 38 -4.76 2.72 -7.72
CA ALA A 38 -5.23 4.09 -7.55
C ALA A 38 -6.75 4.16 -7.33
N GLU A 39 -7.53 3.34 -8.06
CA GLU A 39 -8.98 3.23 -7.86
C GLU A 39 -9.33 2.68 -6.48
N ALA A 40 -8.62 1.64 -6.02
CA ALA A 40 -8.82 1.05 -4.70
C ALA A 40 -8.49 2.04 -3.56
N VAL A 41 -7.40 2.81 -3.70
CA VAL A 41 -7.05 3.88 -2.75
C VAL A 41 -8.11 4.99 -2.76
N GLY A 42 -8.59 5.35 -3.96
CA GLY A 42 -9.66 6.34 -4.11
C GLY A 42 -10.97 5.95 -3.41
N ALA A 43 -11.30 4.65 -3.42
CA ALA A 43 -12.47 4.14 -2.70
C ALA A 43 -12.35 4.25 -1.16
N GLU A 44 -11.13 4.34 -0.62
CA GLU A 44 -10.86 4.48 0.81
C GLU A 44 -10.61 5.93 1.26
N ALA A 45 -10.85 6.92 0.37
CA ALA A 45 -10.52 8.32 0.62
C ALA A 45 -11.14 8.88 1.92
N GLU A 46 -12.39 8.50 2.25
CA GLU A 46 -13.04 8.94 3.49
C GLU A 46 -12.33 8.41 4.74
N HIS A 47 -11.94 7.14 4.77
CA HIS A 47 -11.22 6.55 5.90
C HIS A 47 -9.80 7.13 6.03
N ILE A 48 -9.13 7.36 4.89
CA ILE A 48 -7.81 7.99 4.87
C ILE A 48 -7.91 9.42 5.41
N ALA A 49 -8.91 10.21 5.01
CA ALA A 49 -9.12 11.56 5.51
C ALA A 49 -9.34 11.58 7.04
N GLN A 50 -10.17 10.67 7.56
CA GLN A 50 -10.40 10.54 8.99
C GLN A 50 -9.10 10.21 9.76
N ALA A 51 -8.26 9.33 9.22
CA ALA A 51 -6.97 9.00 9.82
C ALA A 51 -6.04 10.23 9.84
N VAL A 52 -5.97 10.99 8.73
CA VAL A 52 -5.18 12.21 8.64
C VAL A 52 -5.61 13.24 9.70
N ASP A 53 -6.91 13.46 9.87
CA ASP A 53 -7.42 14.43 10.85
C ASP A 53 -7.02 14.07 12.28
N VAL A 54 -7.13 12.80 12.65
CA VAL A 54 -6.73 12.29 13.98
C VAL A 54 -5.22 12.45 14.18
N ILE A 55 -4.42 12.04 13.20
CA ILE A 55 -2.96 12.11 13.25
C ILE A 55 -2.49 13.56 13.37
N ALA A 56 -3.02 14.46 12.54
CA ALA A 56 -2.67 15.87 12.55
C ALA A 56 -3.01 16.53 13.90
N ALA A 57 -4.16 16.19 14.49
CA ALA A 57 -4.54 16.68 15.81
C ALA A 57 -3.57 16.22 16.91
N GLN A 58 -3.07 14.97 16.84
CA GLN A 58 -2.10 14.44 17.79
C GLN A 58 -0.71 15.07 17.62
N LEU A 59 -0.23 15.22 16.38
CA LEU A 59 1.05 15.85 16.09
C LEU A 59 1.08 17.31 16.56
N LYS A 60 -0.02 18.06 16.39
CA LYS A 60 -0.14 19.44 16.91
C LYS A 60 0.00 19.54 18.43
N GLN A 61 -0.30 18.47 19.16
CA GLN A 61 -0.19 18.40 20.62
C GLN A 61 1.20 17.88 21.08
N GLY A 62 2.17 17.75 20.16
CA GLY A 62 3.48 17.17 20.46
C GLY A 62 3.49 15.64 20.53
N GLY A 63 2.42 14.99 20.04
CA GLY A 63 2.35 13.55 19.87
C GLY A 63 3.25 13.03 18.75
N ARG A 64 3.21 11.71 18.52
CA ARG A 64 4.00 11.03 17.48
C ARG A 64 3.13 10.09 16.66
N LEU A 65 3.43 9.99 15.37
CA LEU A 65 2.93 8.91 14.51
C LEU A 65 3.93 7.76 14.53
N VAL A 66 3.46 6.53 14.76
CA VAL A 66 4.31 5.33 14.79
C VAL A 66 3.72 4.28 13.87
N TYR A 67 4.51 3.82 12.89
CA TYR A 67 4.18 2.68 12.06
C TYR A 67 4.73 1.38 12.67
N SER A 68 3.99 0.28 12.53
CA SER A 68 4.42 -1.05 12.97
C SER A 68 4.01 -2.11 11.95
N GLY A 69 4.94 -3.01 11.60
CA GLY A 69 4.71 -4.06 10.62
C GLY A 69 5.93 -4.93 10.38
N CYS A 70 5.76 -6.02 9.62
CA CYS A 70 6.83 -6.94 9.24
C CYS A 70 7.04 -6.95 7.71
N GLY A 71 8.19 -7.47 7.26
CA GLY A 71 8.49 -7.63 5.84
C GLY A 71 8.39 -6.32 5.04
N THR A 72 7.72 -6.38 3.88
CA THR A 72 7.54 -5.21 2.99
C THR A 72 6.76 -4.09 3.67
N SER A 73 5.68 -4.40 4.42
CA SER A 73 4.87 -3.39 5.11
C SER A 73 5.68 -2.60 6.13
N GLY A 74 6.51 -3.28 6.94
CA GLY A 74 7.39 -2.60 7.90
C GLY A 74 8.44 -1.71 7.23
N ARG A 75 9.01 -2.16 6.10
CA ARG A 75 9.99 -1.37 5.34
C ARG A 75 9.37 -0.14 4.68
N LEU A 76 8.12 -0.21 4.21
CA LEU A 76 7.40 0.96 3.69
C LEU A 76 7.12 1.99 4.79
N GLY A 77 6.78 1.55 6.01
CA GLY A 77 6.66 2.46 7.15
C GLY A 77 7.98 3.16 7.49
N ILE A 78 9.11 2.45 7.42
CA ILE A 78 10.44 3.07 7.58
C ILE A 78 10.68 4.09 6.47
N LEU A 79 10.43 3.73 5.21
CA LEU A 79 10.65 4.61 4.05
C LEU A 79 9.91 5.94 4.21
N ASP A 80 8.62 5.91 4.55
CA ASP A 80 7.82 7.12 4.77
C ASP A 80 8.33 7.96 5.95
N ALA A 81 8.62 7.31 7.08
CA ALA A 81 9.08 8.01 8.28
C ALA A 81 10.44 8.70 8.09
N VAL A 82 11.37 8.12 7.32
CA VAL A 82 12.69 8.74 7.07
C VAL A 82 12.64 9.90 6.10
N GLU A 83 11.60 10.00 5.26
CA GLU A 83 11.40 11.11 4.34
C GLU A 83 10.80 12.34 5.05
N CYS A 84 10.15 12.17 6.21
CA CYS A 84 9.49 13.25 6.93
C CYS A 84 10.45 14.37 7.43
N PRO A 85 11.57 14.08 8.14
CA PRO A 85 12.50 15.12 8.60
C PRO A 85 13.08 16.01 7.50
N PRO A 86 13.66 15.47 6.40
CA PRO A 86 14.21 16.32 5.34
C PRO A 86 13.12 17.08 4.56
N THR A 87 11.89 16.56 4.49
CA THR A 87 10.79 17.20 3.73
C THR A 87 10.11 18.31 4.53
N TYR A 88 9.88 18.09 5.82
CA TYR A 88 9.02 18.95 6.66
C TYR A 88 9.76 19.64 7.80
N SER A 89 11.08 19.43 7.95
CA SER A 89 11.90 19.98 9.04
C SER A 89 11.39 19.60 10.44
N THR A 90 10.82 18.39 10.56
CA THR A 90 10.46 17.77 11.83
C THR A 90 11.67 17.29 12.61
#